data_AF-A0A7W9PRH9-F1
#
_entry.id   AF-A0A7W9PRH9-F1
#
_cell.length_a   1.000
_cell.length_b   1.000
_cell.length_c   1.000
_cell.angle_alpha   90.00
_cell.angle_beta   90.00
_cell.angle_gamma   90.00
#
_symmetry.space_group_name_H-M   'P 1'
#
loop_
_entity.id
_entity.type
_entity.pdbx_description
1 polymer ?
#
loop_
_entity_poly.entity_id
_entity_poly.type
_entity_poly.pdbx_seq_one_letter_code
_entity_poly.pdbx_strand_id
1 'polypeptide(L)'
;MRAFYDEAELHSLALSACLSLGDYSTAEFHAHRCLAALRPHMVRSRVITTTRLAHAQLALRAFGPAAAGAQELIRSLTTATDAHIRPAAVAALWTVGGDLTEAMPHLLGLLDDDITFAISDAADLLAEIGPPASVSLPRLRDLLTHDYEWVRVHCAAALWEIGGEAEVPAVLETLLQAMAQNPATANQVVACLNRMGPLAAPALPLLREQLALPRRGGRLASIDHDEELQGACRTLIARLDPPPPGAPAARTA
;
A
#
# COMPACT_ATOMS: atom_id res chain seq x y z
N MET A 1 57.01 3.82 3.43
CA MET A 1 56.31 4.08 2.15
C MET A 1 55.88 2.71 1.62
N ARG A 2 54.62 2.31 1.52
CA ARG A 2 53.27 2.89 1.68
C ARG A 2 52.41 1.80 2.35
N ALA A 3 51.39 2.15 3.13
CA ALA A 3 50.39 1.18 3.54
C ALA A 3 49.89 0.45 2.29
N PHE A 4 49.84 -0.88 2.36
CA PHE A 4 49.59 -1.78 1.21
C PHE A 4 48.21 -1.59 0.58
N TYR A 5 47.31 -0.88 1.27
CA TYR A 5 46.03 -0.39 0.76
C TYR A 5 45.82 1.06 1.18
N ASP A 6 45.25 1.88 0.31
CA ASP A 6 44.73 3.19 0.69
C ASP A 6 43.33 3.06 1.33
N GLU A 7 42.91 4.08 2.10
CA GLU A 7 41.64 4.06 2.84
C GLU A 7 40.42 3.88 1.90
N ALA A 8 40.53 4.36 0.66
CA ALA A 8 39.49 4.20 -0.36
C ALA A 8 39.36 2.73 -0.81
N GLU A 9 40.48 2.01 -0.96
CA GLU A 9 40.50 0.59 -1.32
C GLU A 9 39.90 -0.30 -0.22
N LEU A 10 40.20 -0.03 1.05
CA LEU A 10 39.62 -0.76 2.18
C LEU A 10 38.09 -0.60 2.20
N HIS A 11 37.60 0.63 2.04
CA HIS A 11 36.16 0.89 1.96
C HIS A 11 35.53 0.31 0.68
N SER A 12 36.25 0.26 -0.43
CA SER A 12 35.75 -0.36 -1.67
C SER A 12 35.57 -1.88 -1.53
N LEU A 13 36.51 -2.54 -0.85
CA LEU A 13 36.44 -3.98 -0.55
C LEU A 13 35.31 -4.28 0.43
N ALA A 14 35.20 -3.51 1.52
CA ALA A 14 34.12 -3.64 2.49
C ALA A 14 32.74 -3.43 1.85
N LEU A 15 32.59 -2.39 1.02
CA LEU A 15 31.40 -2.16 0.20
C LEU A 15 31.03 -3.39 -0.63
N SER A 16 32.01 -3.99 -1.33
CA SER A 16 31.76 -5.17 -2.17
C SER A 16 31.34 -6.39 -1.35
N ALA A 17 31.93 -6.58 -0.17
CA ALA A 17 31.60 -7.68 0.73
C ALA A 17 30.19 -7.53 1.30
N CYS A 18 29.84 -6.33 1.82
CA CYS A 18 28.51 -6.03 2.34
C CYS A 18 27.43 -6.21 1.28
N LEU A 19 27.66 -5.74 0.04
CA LEU A 19 26.73 -5.99 -1.08
C LEU A 19 26.53 -7.48 -1.37
N SER A 20 27.59 -8.28 -1.27
CA SER A 20 27.51 -9.73 -1.51
C SER A 20 26.77 -10.48 -0.39
N LEU A 21 26.77 -9.91 0.82
CA LEU A 21 26.06 -10.43 1.99
C LEU A 21 24.61 -9.90 2.11
N GLY A 22 24.19 -9.00 1.22
CA GLY A 22 22.88 -8.33 1.30
C GLY A 22 22.78 -7.30 2.44
N ASP A 23 23.91 -6.91 3.05
CA ASP A 23 23.97 -5.88 4.09
C ASP A 23 24.07 -4.50 3.44
N TYR A 24 22.94 -4.02 2.91
CA TYR A 24 22.89 -2.81 2.09
C TYR A 24 23.13 -1.51 2.88
N SER A 25 22.85 -1.48 4.19
CA SER A 25 23.09 -0.30 5.04
C SER A 25 24.59 -0.11 5.32
N THR A 26 25.30 -1.17 5.71
CA THR A 26 26.75 -1.13 5.89
C THR A 26 27.48 -0.91 4.55
N ALA A 27 26.91 -1.44 3.46
CA ALA A 27 27.38 -1.13 2.11
C ALA A 27 27.30 0.37 1.80
N GLU A 28 26.17 1.03 2.04
CA GLU A 28 26.01 2.47 1.82
C GLU A 28 27.01 3.31 2.64
N PHE A 29 27.20 2.98 3.92
CA PHE A 29 28.20 3.62 4.78
C PHE A 29 29.61 3.55 4.16
N HIS A 30 30.04 2.35 3.73
CA HIS A 30 31.34 2.17 3.11
C HIS A 30 31.44 2.82 1.73
N ALA A 31 30.35 2.91 0.96
CA ALA A 31 30.33 3.64 -0.29
C ALA A 31 30.58 5.15 -0.09
N HIS A 32 29.94 5.79 0.88
CA HIS A 32 30.17 7.22 1.18
C HIS A 32 31.60 7.48 1.67
N ARG A 33 32.14 6.61 2.53
CA ARG A 33 33.53 6.70 2.99
C ARG A 33 34.53 6.50 1.86
N CYS A 34 34.28 5.54 0.96
CA CYS A 34 35.09 5.32 -0.24
C CYS A 34 35.07 6.57 -1.14
N LEU A 35 33.90 7.15 -1.44
CA LEU A 35 33.78 8.35 -2.26
C LEU A 35 34.52 9.56 -1.66
N ALA A 36 34.48 9.72 -0.34
CA ALA A 36 35.18 10.80 0.37
C ALA A 36 36.71 10.65 0.30
N ALA A 37 37.22 9.43 0.28
CA ALA A 37 38.65 9.13 0.21
C ALA A 37 39.21 9.11 -1.23
N LEU A 38 38.35 9.09 -2.26
CA LEU A 38 38.77 9.01 -3.66
C LEU A 38 39.38 10.31 -4.18
N ARG A 39 40.58 10.22 -4.75
CA ARG A 39 41.26 11.36 -5.39
C ARG A 39 40.54 11.83 -6.65
N PRO A 40 40.62 13.13 -7.02
CA PRO A 40 39.89 13.69 -8.17
C PRO A 40 40.14 13.01 -9.53
N HIS A 41 41.33 12.46 -9.75
CA HIS A 41 41.68 11.76 -10.99
C HIS A 41 41.21 10.29 -11.05
N MET A 42 40.71 9.72 -9.95
CA MET A 42 40.25 8.32 -9.87
C MET A 42 38.82 8.15 -10.43
N VAL A 43 38.61 8.59 -11.68
CA VAL A 43 37.29 8.66 -12.32
C VAL A 43 36.59 7.30 -12.37
N ARG A 44 37.32 6.24 -12.76
CA ARG A 44 36.78 4.88 -12.84
C ARG A 44 36.29 4.35 -11.49
N SER A 45 37.10 4.49 -10.44
CA SER A 45 36.73 4.04 -9.10
C SER A 45 35.54 4.81 -8.55
N ARG A 46 35.47 6.11 -8.83
CA ARG A 46 34.33 6.96 -8.45
C ARG A 46 33.04 6.44 -9.09
N VAL A 47 33.06 6.17 -10.39
CA VAL A 47 31.90 5.62 -11.11
C VAL A 47 31.46 4.29 -10.51
N ILE A 48 32.39 3.35 -10.28
CA ILE A 48 32.09 2.04 -9.70
C ILE A 48 31.45 2.18 -8.30
N THR A 49 32.01 3.03 -7.45
CA THR A 49 31.47 3.26 -6.10
C THR A 49 30.11 3.95 -6.14
N THR A 50 29.88 4.91 -7.04
CA THR A 50 28.55 5.54 -7.19
C THR A 50 27.50 4.57 -7.72
N THR A 51 27.84 3.67 -8.64
CA THR A 51 26.90 2.66 -9.14
C THR A 51 26.53 1.65 -8.04
N ARG A 52 27.52 1.24 -7.24
CA ARG A 52 27.31 0.36 -6.08
C ARG A 52 26.51 1.03 -4.96
N LEU A 53 26.74 2.32 -4.74
CA LEU A 53 25.93 3.15 -3.84
C LEU A 53 24.47 3.20 -4.32
N ALA A 54 24.24 3.48 -5.61
CA ALA A 54 22.90 3.48 -6.18
C ALA A 54 22.22 2.11 -6.07
N HIS A 55 22.96 1.01 -6.23
CA HIS A 55 22.44 -0.34 -6.01
C HIS A 55 22.05 -0.54 -4.54
N ALA A 56 22.94 -0.22 -3.59
CA ALA A 56 22.60 -0.27 -2.16
C ALA A 56 21.37 0.59 -1.86
N GLN A 57 21.31 1.81 -2.39
CA GLN A 57 20.21 2.75 -2.20
C GLN A 57 18.90 2.31 -2.84
N LEU A 58 18.91 1.69 -4.01
CA LEU A 58 17.71 1.11 -4.62
C LEU A 58 17.25 -0.13 -3.85
N ALA A 59 18.20 -0.93 -3.38
CA ALA A 59 17.99 -2.03 -2.45
C ALA A 59 17.69 -1.55 -1.02
N LEU A 60 17.69 -0.24 -0.74
CA LEU A 60 17.24 0.39 0.52
C LEU A 60 15.95 1.20 0.31
N ARG A 61 15.66 1.66 -0.91
CA ARG A 61 14.43 2.33 -1.34
C ARG A 61 13.18 1.44 -1.21
N ALA A 62 13.37 0.21 -0.75
CA ALA A 62 12.34 -0.75 -0.40
C ALA A 62 12.27 -1.07 1.12
N PHE A 63 13.03 -0.41 2.02
CA PHE A 63 13.31 -0.97 3.36
C PHE A 63 13.40 0.03 4.54
N GLY A 64 12.30 0.20 5.28
CA GLY A 64 12.24 0.43 6.75
C GLY A 64 13.41 1.15 7.48
N PRO A 65 13.99 0.53 8.54
CA PRO A 65 14.64 1.23 9.68
C PRO A 65 15.90 2.07 9.38
N ALA A 66 16.41 2.08 8.16
CA ALA A 66 17.50 2.98 7.74
C ALA A 66 17.05 4.45 7.64
N ALA A 67 15.74 4.72 7.56
CA ALA A 67 15.19 6.06 7.68
C ALA A 67 15.10 6.57 9.14
N ALA A 68 15.79 5.93 10.10
CA ALA A 68 15.92 6.41 11.48
C ALA A 68 16.36 7.89 11.57
N GLY A 69 17.30 8.33 10.71
CA GLY A 69 17.73 9.73 10.65
C GLY A 69 16.66 10.70 10.11
N ALA A 70 15.64 10.19 9.44
CA ALA A 70 14.48 10.95 8.97
C ALA A 70 13.28 10.85 9.93
N GLN A 71 13.32 10.03 10.98
CA GLN A 71 12.18 9.85 11.90
C GLN A 71 11.77 11.14 12.59
N GLU A 72 12.72 11.96 13.04
CA GLU A 72 12.38 13.27 13.63
C GLU A 72 11.71 14.20 12.62
N LEU A 73 12.19 14.22 11.38
CA LEU A 73 11.59 15.00 10.31
C LEU A 73 10.18 14.48 9.99
N ILE A 74 10.01 13.17 9.82
CA ILE A 74 8.72 12.53 9.56
C ILE A 74 7.73 12.84 10.69
N ARG A 75 8.16 12.70 11.96
CA ARG A 75 7.35 13.03 13.14
C ARG A 75 6.94 14.50 13.16
N SER A 76 7.80 15.42 12.73
CA SER A 76 7.41 16.83 12.62
C SER A 76 6.32 17.05 11.57
N LEU A 77 6.34 16.27 10.48
CA LEU A 77 5.41 16.40 9.36
C LEU A 77 4.05 15.74 9.60
N THR A 78 3.91 14.84 10.60
CA THR A 78 2.59 14.27 10.97
C THR A 78 1.63 15.30 11.57
N THR A 79 2.12 16.51 11.86
CA THR A 79 1.32 17.66 12.32
C THR A 79 1.31 18.81 11.33
N ALA A 80 1.78 18.58 10.10
CA ALA A 80 1.77 19.60 9.06
C ALA A 80 0.34 20.09 8.79
N THR A 81 0.22 21.39 8.51
CA THR A 81 -1.06 22.01 8.12
C THR A 81 -1.52 21.58 6.73
N ASP A 82 -0.57 21.24 5.86
CA ASP A 82 -0.86 20.76 4.51
C ASP A 82 -1.48 19.37 4.56
N ALA A 83 -2.67 19.28 3.96
CA ALA A 83 -3.51 18.10 3.96
C ALA A 83 -2.94 16.92 3.16
N HIS A 84 -2.05 17.16 2.20
CA HIS A 84 -1.38 16.09 1.46
C HIS A 84 -0.12 15.60 2.17
N ILE A 85 0.59 16.51 2.86
CA ILE A 85 1.83 16.18 3.56
C ILE A 85 1.53 15.31 4.79
N ARG A 86 0.46 15.63 5.52
CA ARG A 86 0.15 14.98 6.80
C ARG A 86 -0.14 13.47 6.66
N PRO A 87 -1.05 12.98 5.78
CA PRO A 87 -1.27 11.54 5.59
C PRO A 87 -0.03 10.80 5.10
N ALA A 88 0.72 11.39 4.16
CA ALA A 88 1.97 10.82 3.66
C ALA A 88 3.02 10.69 4.76
N ALA A 89 3.11 11.67 5.68
CA ALA A 89 4.02 11.60 6.82
C ALA A 89 3.61 10.50 7.82
N VAL A 90 2.31 10.30 8.06
CA VAL A 90 1.82 9.22 8.93
C VAL A 90 2.09 7.84 8.31
N ALA A 91 1.90 7.69 7.00
CA ALA A 91 2.28 6.49 6.28
C ALA A 91 3.80 6.23 6.33
N ALA A 92 4.61 7.27 6.16
CA ALA A 92 6.05 7.18 6.31
C ALA A 92 6.44 6.80 7.75
N LEU A 93 5.75 7.31 8.76
CA LEU A 93 6.01 6.98 10.17
C LEU A 93 5.78 5.49 10.44
N TRP A 94 4.68 4.93 9.95
CA TRP A 94 4.40 3.49 10.05
C TRP A 94 5.42 2.66 9.27
N THR A 95 5.66 2.97 8.00
CA THR A 95 6.53 2.16 7.11
C THR A 95 8.00 2.18 7.53
N VAL A 96 8.47 3.28 8.11
CA VAL A 96 9.86 3.44 8.58
C VAL A 96 10.02 2.95 10.02
N GLY A 97 9.10 3.32 10.91
CA GLY A 97 9.20 3.06 12.34
C GLY A 97 8.65 1.69 12.74
N GLY A 98 7.61 1.21 12.07
CA GLY A 98 6.88 -0.01 12.43
C GLY A 98 6.19 0.05 13.80
N ASP A 99 6.19 1.21 14.46
CA ASP A 99 5.63 1.40 15.78
C ASP A 99 4.17 1.86 15.66
N LEU A 100 3.27 0.89 15.84
CA LEU A 100 1.83 1.17 15.83
C LEU A 100 1.43 2.08 16.99
N THR A 101 2.10 2.00 18.14
CA THR A 101 1.75 2.84 19.29
C THR A 101 2.04 4.31 19.03
N GLU A 102 3.07 4.58 18.23
CA GLU A 102 3.41 5.94 17.77
C GLU A 102 2.50 6.40 16.62
N ALA A 103 2.22 5.54 15.64
CA ALA A 103 1.43 5.91 14.46
C ALA A 103 -0.08 6.01 14.73
N MET A 104 -0.62 5.22 15.67
CA MET A 104 -2.07 5.09 15.88
C MET A 104 -2.77 6.41 16.25
N PRO A 105 -2.25 7.26 17.15
CA PRO A 105 -2.91 8.54 17.45
C PRO A 105 -3.02 9.44 16.22
N HIS A 106 -2.02 9.42 15.33
CA HIS A 106 -2.05 10.20 14.10
C HIS A 106 -3.03 9.62 13.08
N LEU A 107 -3.10 8.28 12.95
CA LEU A 107 -4.08 7.59 12.12
C LEU A 107 -5.52 7.91 12.56
N LEU A 108 -5.81 7.87 13.86
CA LEU A 108 -7.13 8.23 14.40
C LEU A 108 -7.44 9.71 14.13
N GLY A 109 -6.46 10.60 14.30
CA GLY A 109 -6.64 12.02 13.97
C GLY A 109 -6.94 12.27 12.48
N LEU A 110 -6.41 11.46 11.57
CA LEU A 110 -6.75 11.53 10.14
C LEU A 110 -8.16 11.01 9.82
N LEU A 111 -8.68 10.06 10.59
CA LEU A 111 -10.08 9.62 10.46
C LEU A 111 -11.10 10.67 10.95
N ASP A 112 -10.62 11.64 11.74
CA ASP A 112 -11.41 12.77 12.26
C ASP A 112 -11.24 14.05 11.42
N ASP A 113 -10.51 13.96 10.30
CA ASP A 113 -10.28 15.07 9.39
C ASP A 113 -11.52 15.41 8.56
N ASP A 114 -11.70 16.67 8.18
CA ASP A 114 -12.75 17.08 7.25
C ASP A 114 -12.39 16.74 5.80
N ILE A 115 -11.13 16.39 5.56
CA ILE A 115 -10.58 16.17 4.23
C ILE A 115 -10.74 14.70 3.84
N THR A 116 -11.65 14.45 2.91
CA THR A 116 -12.07 13.09 2.52
C THR A 116 -10.95 12.17 2.05
N PHE A 117 -9.94 12.69 1.35
CA PHE A 117 -8.81 11.88 0.91
C PHE A 117 -7.89 11.51 2.08
N ALA A 118 -7.76 12.38 3.10
CA ALA A 118 -6.97 12.09 4.30
C ALA A 118 -7.62 10.96 5.12
N ILE A 119 -8.95 10.97 5.24
CA ILE A 119 -9.72 9.88 5.86
C ILE A 119 -9.50 8.57 5.09
N SER A 120 -9.56 8.63 3.75
CA SER A 120 -9.42 7.45 2.87
C SER A 120 -8.02 6.85 2.96
N ASP A 121 -6.97 7.69 2.91
CA ASP A 121 -5.57 7.27 3.06
C ASP A 121 -5.33 6.62 4.44
N ALA A 122 -5.91 7.18 5.50
CA ALA A 122 -5.81 6.61 6.85
C ALA A 122 -6.52 5.25 6.94
N ALA A 123 -7.71 5.12 6.36
CA ALA A 123 -8.42 3.84 6.32
C ALA A 123 -7.65 2.77 5.54
N ASP A 124 -7.06 3.11 4.38
CA ASP A 124 -6.23 2.19 3.60
C ASP A 124 -4.99 1.74 4.38
N LEU A 125 -4.33 2.67 5.08
CA LEU A 125 -3.18 2.34 5.91
C LEU A 125 -3.55 1.45 7.11
N LEU A 126 -4.70 1.70 7.75
CA LEU A 126 -5.24 0.84 8.80
C LEU A 126 -5.58 -0.57 8.26
N ALA A 127 -6.09 -0.65 7.04
CA ALA A 127 -6.34 -1.93 6.36
C ALA A 127 -5.03 -2.71 6.10
N GLU A 128 -3.96 -2.02 5.68
CA GLU A 128 -2.63 -2.60 5.49
C GLU A 128 -2.04 -3.12 6.81
N ILE A 129 -2.27 -2.41 7.93
CA ILE A 129 -1.86 -2.85 9.26
C ILE A 129 -2.64 -4.10 9.70
N GLY A 130 -3.95 -4.13 9.43
CA GLY A 130 -4.82 -5.28 9.72
C GLY A 130 -5.21 -5.39 11.21
N PRO A 131 -5.41 -6.61 11.75
CA PRO A 131 -5.99 -6.83 13.08
C PRO A 131 -5.36 -6.05 14.27
N PRO A 132 -4.04 -5.76 14.30
CA PRO A 132 -3.45 -4.91 15.35
C PRO A 132 -4.10 -3.52 15.46
N ALA A 133 -4.69 -3.00 14.39
CA ALA A 133 -5.38 -1.71 14.36
C ALA A 133 -6.82 -1.74 14.92
N SER A 134 -7.22 -2.79 15.64
CA SER A 134 -8.58 -2.99 16.18
C SER A 134 -9.16 -1.82 16.99
N VAL A 135 -8.32 -0.97 17.58
CA VAL A 135 -8.75 0.24 18.29
C VAL A 135 -9.47 1.24 17.37
N SER A 136 -9.23 1.19 16.06
CA SER A 136 -9.89 2.03 15.06
C SER A 136 -11.30 1.56 14.66
N LEU A 137 -11.68 0.32 14.99
CA LEU A 137 -12.95 -0.27 14.57
C LEU A 137 -14.19 0.58 14.91
N PRO A 138 -14.34 1.15 16.14
CA PRO A 138 -15.50 1.99 16.44
C PRO A 138 -15.60 3.18 15.49
N ARG A 139 -14.48 3.87 15.23
CA ARG A 139 -14.47 5.06 14.38
C ARG A 139 -14.71 4.72 12.91
N LEU A 140 -14.13 3.62 12.43
CA LEU A 140 -14.37 3.13 11.07
C LEU A 140 -15.85 2.76 10.86
N ARG A 141 -16.54 2.22 11.88
CA ARG A 141 -18.00 1.96 11.83
C ARG A 141 -18.80 3.25 11.72
N ASP A 142 -18.44 4.30 12.45
CA ASP A 142 -19.12 5.60 12.34
C ASP A 142 -18.97 6.20 10.92
N LEU A 143 -17.82 5.99 10.29
CA LEU A 143 -17.54 6.49 8.94
C LEU A 143 -18.26 5.71 7.83
N LEU A 144 -18.93 4.59 8.14
CA LEU A 144 -19.80 3.90 7.18
C LEU A 144 -21.04 4.72 6.82
N THR A 145 -21.38 5.76 7.58
CA THR A 145 -22.47 6.69 7.24
C THR A 145 -21.98 8.01 6.65
N HIS A 146 -20.70 8.11 6.30
CA HIS A 146 -20.12 9.34 5.74
C HIS A 146 -20.78 9.70 4.39
N ASP A 147 -20.98 11.00 4.12
CA ASP A 147 -21.69 11.47 2.92
C ASP A 147 -21.00 11.05 1.61
N TYR A 148 -19.66 11.09 1.61
CA TYR A 148 -18.84 10.70 0.46
C TYR A 148 -18.62 9.19 0.39
N GLU A 149 -19.00 8.60 -0.74
CA GLU A 149 -19.01 7.16 -0.97
C GLU A 149 -17.64 6.50 -1.00
N TRP A 150 -16.59 7.21 -1.45
CA TRP A 150 -15.23 6.67 -1.42
C TRP A 150 -14.74 6.47 0.00
N VAL A 151 -15.00 7.43 0.90
CA VAL A 151 -14.67 7.28 2.34
C VAL A 151 -15.35 6.03 2.91
N ARG A 152 -16.63 5.83 2.60
CA ARG A 152 -17.36 4.64 3.04
C ARG A 152 -16.74 3.34 2.52
N VAL A 153 -16.32 3.30 1.25
CA VAL A 153 -15.69 2.12 0.65
C VAL A 153 -14.34 1.80 1.30
N HIS A 154 -13.48 2.81 1.49
CA HIS A 154 -12.18 2.63 2.14
C HIS A 154 -12.35 2.19 3.61
N CYS A 155 -13.29 2.80 4.34
CA CYS A 155 -13.58 2.42 5.73
C CYS A 155 -14.17 1.00 5.84
N ALA A 156 -15.07 0.61 4.92
CA ALA A 156 -15.62 -0.75 4.88
C ALA A 156 -14.54 -1.79 4.56
N ALA A 157 -13.62 -1.49 3.64
CA ALA A 157 -12.49 -2.35 3.36
C ALA A 157 -11.57 -2.49 4.59
N ALA A 158 -11.28 -1.39 5.28
CA ALA A 158 -10.49 -1.40 6.51
C ALA A 158 -11.16 -2.22 7.63
N LEU A 159 -12.48 -2.09 7.82
CA LEU A 159 -13.23 -2.91 8.78
C LEU A 159 -13.09 -4.41 8.47
N TRP A 160 -13.15 -4.79 7.20
CA TRP A 160 -12.94 -6.19 6.80
C TRP A 160 -11.53 -6.68 7.13
N GLU A 161 -10.48 -5.93 6.78
CA GLU A 161 -9.09 -6.37 7.04
C GLU A 161 -8.75 -6.43 8.54
N ILE A 162 -9.41 -5.61 9.37
CA ILE A 162 -9.13 -5.52 10.81
C ILE A 162 -10.04 -6.45 11.63
N GLY A 163 -11.35 -6.41 11.37
CA GLY A 163 -12.40 -7.09 12.15
C GLY A 163 -12.91 -8.39 11.54
N GLY A 164 -12.63 -8.65 10.26
CA GLY A 164 -12.95 -9.90 9.58
C GLY A 164 -14.45 -10.23 9.56
N GLU A 165 -14.78 -11.49 9.86
CA GLU A 165 -16.14 -12.03 9.73
C GLU A 165 -17.20 -11.28 10.55
N ALA A 166 -16.81 -10.69 11.68
CA ALA A 166 -17.73 -9.94 12.55
C ALA A 166 -18.32 -8.71 11.85
N GLU A 167 -17.59 -8.13 10.89
CA GLU A 167 -17.99 -6.90 10.19
C GLU A 167 -18.78 -7.18 8.90
N VAL A 168 -18.96 -8.44 8.50
CA VAL A 168 -19.56 -8.84 7.21
C VAL A 168 -20.89 -8.13 6.91
N PRO A 169 -21.87 -8.04 7.85
CA PRO A 169 -23.13 -7.39 7.56
C PRO A 169 -22.95 -5.91 7.16
N ALA A 170 -22.18 -5.16 7.96
CA ALA A 170 -21.97 -3.73 7.75
C ALA A 170 -21.12 -3.45 6.51
N VAL A 171 -20.08 -4.25 6.28
CA VAL A 171 -19.19 -4.15 5.12
C VAL A 171 -19.97 -4.44 3.83
N LEU A 172 -20.71 -5.55 3.76
CA LEU A 172 -21.48 -5.89 2.55
C LEU A 172 -22.53 -4.83 2.24
N GLU A 173 -23.32 -4.40 3.23
CA GLU A 173 -24.34 -3.37 3.04
C GLU A 173 -23.72 -2.09 2.46
N THR A 174 -22.63 -1.62 3.06
CA THR A 174 -21.96 -0.37 2.68
C THR A 174 -21.34 -0.46 1.29
N LEU A 175 -20.63 -1.54 0.98
CA LEU A 175 -19.98 -1.73 -0.31
C LEU A 175 -21.00 -1.84 -1.46
N LEU A 176 -22.09 -2.58 -1.26
CA LEU A 176 -23.13 -2.73 -2.26
C LEU A 176 -23.87 -1.41 -2.50
N GLN A 177 -24.18 -0.66 -1.43
CA GLN A 177 -24.79 0.66 -1.54
C GLN A 177 -23.88 1.66 -2.27
N ALA A 178 -22.59 1.71 -1.91
CA ALA A 178 -21.63 2.62 -2.53
C ALA A 178 -21.44 2.33 -4.02
N MET A 179 -21.34 1.05 -4.42
CA MET A 179 -21.25 0.67 -5.82
C MET A 179 -22.50 1.01 -6.63
N ALA A 180 -23.68 0.88 -6.04
CA ALA A 180 -24.94 1.26 -6.68
C ALA A 180 -25.06 2.78 -6.87
N GLN A 181 -24.57 3.58 -5.91
CA GLN A 181 -24.61 5.04 -5.98
C GLN A 181 -23.54 5.61 -6.92
N ASN A 182 -22.32 5.07 -6.88
CA ASN A 182 -21.23 5.48 -7.75
C ASN A 182 -20.53 4.25 -8.36
N PRO A 183 -20.81 3.93 -9.63
CA PRO A 183 -20.15 2.84 -10.35
C PRO A 183 -18.62 2.94 -10.37
N ALA A 184 -18.05 4.14 -10.20
CA ALA A 184 -16.59 4.32 -10.20
C ALA A 184 -15.89 3.65 -9.00
N THR A 185 -16.64 3.28 -7.97
CA THR A 185 -16.12 2.54 -6.81
C THR A 185 -16.00 1.03 -7.07
N ALA A 186 -16.51 0.52 -8.20
CA ALA A 186 -16.67 -0.91 -8.46
C ALA A 186 -15.35 -1.69 -8.36
N ASN A 187 -14.23 -1.15 -8.82
CA ASN A 187 -12.93 -1.82 -8.72
C ASN A 187 -12.54 -2.10 -7.27
N GLN A 188 -12.68 -1.10 -6.40
CA GLN A 188 -12.32 -1.21 -4.99
C GLN A 188 -13.31 -2.12 -4.24
N VAL A 189 -14.59 -2.00 -4.56
CA VAL A 189 -15.64 -2.86 -4.00
C VAL A 189 -15.40 -4.32 -4.36
N VAL A 190 -15.20 -4.63 -5.65
CA VAL A 190 -14.95 -6.01 -6.12
C VAL A 190 -13.65 -6.57 -5.57
N ALA A 191 -12.60 -5.75 -5.44
CA ALA A 191 -11.36 -6.17 -4.80
C ALA A 191 -11.58 -6.59 -3.33
N CYS A 192 -12.35 -5.81 -2.57
CA CYS A 192 -12.70 -6.15 -1.19
C CYS A 192 -13.56 -7.43 -1.13
N LEU A 193 -14.62 -7.53 -1.94
CA LEU A 193 -15.47 -8.73 -2.02
C LEU A 193 -14.67 -9.99 -2.37
N ASN A 194 -13.65 -9.87 -3.22
CA ASN A 194 -12.76 -10.98 -3.55
C ASN A 194 -11.92 -11.44 -2.35
N ARG A 195 -11.46 -10.51 -1.49
CA ARG A 195 -10.77 -10.85 -0.23
C ARG A 195 -11.71 -11.46 0.81
N MET A 196 -13.00 -11.08 0.79
CA MET A 196 -14.05 -11.71 1.63
C MET A 196 -14.36 -13.15 1.25
N GLY A 197 -14.05 -13.57 0.02
CA GLY A 197 -14.28 -14.93 -0.44
C GLY A 197 -15.76 -15.34 -0.39
N PRO A 198 -16.12 -16.54 0.11
CA PRO A 198 -17.49 -17.06 0.04
C PRO A 198 -18.51 -16.21 0.81
N LEU A 199 -18.06 -15.41 1.79
CA LEU A 199 -18.92 -14.51 2.56
C LEU A 199 -19.49 -13.38 1.68
N ALA A 200 -18.87 -13.10 0.52
CA ALA A 200 -19.40 -12.17 -0.48
C ALA A 200 -20.53 -12.74 -1.36
N ALA A 201 -21.01 -13.97 -1.12
CA ALA A 201 -22.12 -14.56 -1.88
C ALA A 201 -23.37 -13.67 -2.03
N PRO A 202 -23.78 -12.85 -1.02
CA PRO A 202 -24.90 -11.91 -1.18
C PRO A 202 -24.69 -10.86 -2.28
N ALA A 203 -23.44 -10.59 -2.70
CA ALA A 203 -23.13 -9.67 -3.78
C ALA A 203 -23.38 -10.23 -5.19
N LEU A 204 -23.66 -11.53 -5.33
CA LEU A 204 -23.83 -12.21 -6.63
C LEU A 204 -24.81 -11.52 -7.60
N PRO A 205 -26.01 -11.06 -7.18
CA PRO A 205 -26.94 -10.38 -8.09
C PRO A 205 -26.32 -9.11 -8.68
N LEU A 206 -25.67 -8.32 -7.83
CA LEU A 206 -25.05 -7.06 -8.23
C LEU A 206 -23.81 -7.32 -9.10
N LEU A 207 -23.00 -8.34 -8.82
CA LEU A 207 -21.86 -8.72 -9.67
C LEU A 207 -22.30 -9.14 -11.09
N ARG A 208 -23.46 -9.81 -11.22
CA ARG A 208 -24.02 -10.20 -12.52
C ARG A 208 -24.56 -9.00 -13.29
N GLU A 209 -25.27 -8.11 -12.62
CA GLU A 209 -25.62 -6.81 -13.18
C GLU A 209 -24.36 -6.04 -13.57
N GLN A 210 -23.30 -6.17 -12.76
CA GLN A 210 -21.95 -5.66 -13.02
C GLN A 210 -21.18 -6.40 -14.14
N LEU A 211 -21.75 -7.39 -14.82
CA LEU A 211 -21.22 -7.91 -16.09
C LEU A 211 -22.11 -7.57 -17.30
N ALA A 212 -23.36 -7.15 -17.07
CA ALA A 212 -24.33 -6.90 -18.14
C ALA A 212 -24.24 -5.50 -18.79
N LEU A 213 -23.70 -4.49 -18.11
CA LEU A 213 -23.53 -3.15 -18.66
C LEU A 213 -22.42 -3.12 -19.74
N PRO A 214 -22.66 -2.45 -20.88
CA PRO A 214 -21.78 -2.46 -22.05
C PRO A 214 -20.54 -1.56 -21.94
N ARG A 215 -20.55 -0.59 -21.02
CA ARG A 215 -19.40 0.26 -20.65
C ARG A 215 -19.56 0.66 -19.19
N ARG A 216 -18.51 0.49 -18.37
CA ARG A 216 -18.57 0.90 -16.97
C ARG A 216 -17.73 2.14 -16.72
N GLY A 217 -18.34 3.08 -16.00
CA GLY A 217 -17.67 4.27 -15.51
C GLY A 217 -16.74 3.91 -14.36
N GLY A 218 -15.49 4.33 -14.47
CA GLY A 218 -14.46 4.28 -13.45
C GLY A 218 -13.63 5.56 -13.54
N ARG A 219 -12.88 5.89 -12.48
CA ARG A 219 -12.10 7.15 -12.35
C ARG A 219 -11.17 7.44 -13.54
N LEU A 220 -10.88 6.46 -14.39
CA LEU A 220 -9.95 6.58 -15.51
C LEU A 220 -10.53 6.22 -16.89
N ALA A 221 -11.79 5.74 -17.00
CA ALA A 221 -12.43 5.33 -18.27
C ALA A 221 -11.50 4.54 -19.22
N SER A 222 -10.53 3.81 -18.65
CA SER A 222 -9.50 3.09 -19.37
C SER A 222 -10.02 1.68 -19.63
N ILE A 223 -9.79 1.21 -20.85
CA ILE A 223 -10.17 -0.13 -21.29
C ILE A 223 -9.56 -1.17 -20.34
N ASP A 224 -8.30 -0.97 -19.92
CA ASP A 224 -7.60 -1.88 -19.02
C ASP A 224 -8.33 -2.04 -17.66
N HIS A 225 -8.80 -0.93 -17.08
CA HIS A 225 -9.52 -0.97 -15.81
C HIS A 225 -10.88 -1.66 -15.91
N ASP A 226 -11.57 -1.50 -17.05
CA ASP A 226 -12.84 -2.18 -17.31
C ASP A 226 -12.61 -3.69 -17.53
N GLU A 227 -11.57 -4.07 -18.28
CA GLU A 227 -11.19 -5.47 -18.48
C GLU A 227 -10.78 -6.15 -17.17
N GLU A 228 -9.99 -5.48 -16.33
CA GLU A 228 -9.63 -5.95 -14.99
C GLU A 228 -10.88 -6.16 -14.11
N LEU A 229 -11.80 -5.19 -14.08
CA LEU A 229 -13.05 -5.30 -13.34
C LEU A 229 -13.88 -6.50 -13.82
N GLN A 230 -14.06 -6.63 -15.13
CA GLN A 230 -14.81 -7.74 -15.70
C GLN A 230 -14.15 -9.09 -15.39
N GLY A 231 -12.83 -9.17 -15.49
CA GLY A 231 -12.04 -10.34 -15.13
C GLY A 231 -12.22 -10.73 -13.67
N ALA A 232 -12.16 -9.74 -12.77
CA ALA A 232 -12.37 -9.93 -11.34
C ALA A 232 -13.79 -10.40 -11.03
N CYS A 233 -14.82 -9.76 -11.61
CA CYS A 233 -16.22 -10.15 -11.45
C CYS A 233 -16.49 -11.58 -11.92
N ARG A 234 -16.03 -11.97 -13.12
CA ARG A 234 -16.19 -13.34 -13.64
C ARG A 234 -15.53 -14.37 -12.73
N THR A 235 -14.32 -14.08 -12.30
CA THR A 235 -13.54 -14.96 -11.41
C THR A 235 -14.24 -15.12 -10.06
N LEU A 236 -14.75 -14.02 -9.50
CA LEU A 236 -15.45 -14.02 -8.23
C LEU A 236 -16.78 -14.78 -8.30
N ILE A 237 -17.59 -14.54 -9.33
CA ILE A 237 -18.84 -15.28 -9.55
C ILE A 237 -18.57 -16.78 -9.69
N ALA A 238 -17.56 -17.18 -10.47
CA ALA A 238 -17.21 -18.59 -10.65
C ALA A 238 -16.79 -19.29 -9.34
N ARG A 239 -16.24 -18.55 -8.37
CA ARG A 239 -15.90 -19.08 -7.04
C ARG A 239 -17.11 -19.16 -6.11
N LEU A 240 -17.99 -18.17 -6.15
CA LEU A 240 -19.17 -18.05 -5.29
C LEU A 240 -20.33 -18.94 -5.74
N ASP A 241 -20.47 -19.15 -7.04
CA ASP A 241 -21.52 -19.97 -7.66
C ASP A 241 -20.88 -20.86 -8.75
N PRO A 242 -20.17 -21.93 -8.35
CA PRO A 242 -19.50 -22.81 -9.29
C PRO A 242 -20.53 -23.51 -10.18
N PRO A 243 -20.30 -23.59 -11.51
CA PRO A 243 -21.22 -24.28 -12.40
C PRO A 243 -21.35 -25.76 -11.99
N PRO A 244 -22.53 -26.37 -12.18
CA PRO A 244 -22.75 -27.77 -11.84
C PRO A 244 -21.73 -28.66 -12.55
N PRO A 245 -21.24 -29.74 -11.91
CA PRO A 245 -20.24 -30.62 -12.51
C PRO A 245 -20.77 -31.21 -13.82
N GLY A 246 -20.14 -30.82 -14.95
CA GLY A 246 -20.51 -31.25 -16.29
C GLY A 246 -20.99 -30.17 -17.26
N ALA A 247 -21.08 -28.90 -16.84
CA ALA A 247 -21.37 -27.81 -17.78
C ALA A 247 -20.16 -27.55 -18.72
N PRO A 248 -20.34 -27.53 -20.06
CA PRO A 248 -19.24 -27.25 -20.97
C PRO A 248 -18.72 -25.83 -20.74
N ALA A 249 -17.40 -25.66 -20.65
CA ALA A 249 -16.76 -24.35 -20.56
C ALA A 249 -17.32 -23.45 -21.67
N ALA A 250 -17.98 -22.36 -21.28
CA ALA A 250 -18.52 -21.39 -22.21
C ALA A 250 -17.35 -20.87 -23.05
N ARG A 251 -17.27 -21.34 -24.30
CA ARG A 251 -16.30 -20.87 -25.28
C ARG A 251 -16.60 -19.40 -25.52
N THR A 252 -15.69 -18.55 -25.08
CA THR A 252 -15.60 -17.15 -25.51
C THR A 252 -15.48 -17.11 -27.02
N ALA A 253 -16.45 -16.50 -27.68
CA ALA A 253 -16.40 -16.10 -29.08
C ALA A 253 -16.02 -14.62 -29.16
#